data_AF-A0A352A7V2-F1
#
_entry.id   AF-A0A352A7V2-F1
#
_cell.length_a   1.000
_cell.length_b   1.000
_cell.length_c   1.000
_cell.angle_alpha   90.00
_cell.angle_beta   90.00
_cell.angle_gamma   90.00
#
_symmetry.space_group_name_H-M   'P 1'
#
loop_
_entity.id
_entity.type
_entity.pdbx_description
1 polymer ?
#
loop_
_entity_poly.entity_id
_entity_poly.type
_entity_poly.pdbx_seq_one_letter_code
_entity_poly.pdbx_strand_id
1 'polypeptide(L)'
;AAVLYNKTGGNVQFLAQNTLDVLYAVGKGDITSLEQLEGKKVAISGKGTVPEYAMNYLLSQKGLTDKVNLDYLPDYAIVAQSLLAGDIDVAILPQPFVTQVTLKNPDMKILIDLNKEWKEASNGESVLSMGCLVINKEFAENNKEFVKEFLKSYEESVNYVNSNPAEAAKLVEKNEIINNATLVEKAIPYCSIVYKNAQDAKGEIKAFLKILFDSDNKSVGGKLPDESFYYED
;
A
#
# COMPACT_ATOMS: atom_id res chain seq x y z
N ALA A 1 8.79 5.82 -5.47
CA ALA A 1 9.36 6.06 -6.82
C ALA A 1 9.56 7.54 -7.15
N ALA A 2 8.51 8.38 -7.14
CA ALA A 2 8.58 9.80 -7.52
C ALA A 2 9.67 10.61 -6.78
N VAL A 3 9.78 10.44 -5.45
CA VAL A 3 10.84 11.10 -4.66
C VAL A 3 12.23 10.73 -5.17
N LEU A 4 12.46 9.45 -5.50
CA LEU A 4 13.75 8.98 -6.01
C LEU A 4 14.03 9.54 -7.40
N TYR A 5 13.02 9.53 -8.30
CA TYR A 5 13.09 10.16 -9.62
C TYR A 5 13.58 11.60 -9.55
N ASN A 6 12.93 12.40 -8.71
CA ASN A 6 13.25 13.82 -8.57
C ASN A 6 14.63 14.04 -7.94
N LYS A 7 15.02 13.24 -6.94
CA LYS A 7 16.33 13.35 -6.29
C LYS A 7 17.49 12.94 -7.19
N THR A 8 17.28 11.98 -8.10
CA THR A 8 18.32 11.50 -9.01
C THR A 8 18.36 12.26 -10.33
N GLY A 9 17.52 13.28 -10.51
CA GLY A 9 17.45 14.01 -11.78
C GLY A 9 16.92 13.18 -12.94
N GLY A 10 16.08 12.17 -12.66
CA GLY A 10 15.46 11.32 -13.67
C GLY A 10 16.21 10.03 -14.04
N ASN A 11 17.20 9.62 -13.22
CA ASN A 11 18.00 8.41 -13.48
C ASN A 11 17.32 7.09 -13.06
N VAL A 12 16.09 7.16 -12.56
CA VAL A 12 15.25 5.96 -12.30
C VAL A 12 13.93 6.10 -13.04
N GLN A 13 13.24 5.01 -13.32
CA GLN A 13 11.93 5.03 -13.95
C GLN A 13 10.99 4.09 -13.18
N PHE A 14 9.71 4.45 -13.15
CA PHE A 14 8.62 3.56 -12.75
C PHE A 14 8.46 2.48 -13.81
N LEU A 15 8.64 1.23 -13.39
CA LEU A 15 8.65 0.09 -14.29
C LEU A 15 7.30 -0.63 -14.31
N ALA A 16 6.71 -0.86 -13.13
CA ALA A 16 5.40 -1.50 -13.01
C ALA A 16 4.78 -1.22 -11.64
N GLN A 17 3.46 -1.21 -11.58
CA GLN A 17 2.71 -1.27 -10.34
C GLN A 17 2.69 -2.72 -9.83
N ASN A 18 3.03 -2.94 -8.55
CA ASN A 18 3.06 -4.29 -7.98
C ASN A 18 2.15 -4.53 -6.76
N THR A 19 1.71 -3.47 -6.08
CA THR A 19 0.89 -3.61 -4.86
C THR A 19 -0.02 -2.41 -4.72
N LEU A 20 -1.33 -2.63 -4.79
CA LEU A 20 -2.34 -1.59 -4.52
C LEU A 20 -2.60 -1.51 -3.01
N ASP A 21 -3.80 -1.10 -2.61
CA ASP A 21 -4.13 -0.89 -1.21
C ASP A 21 -4.02 -2.20 -0.40
N VAL A 22 -3.31 -2.10 0.71
CA VAL A 22 -3.16 -3.16 1.72
C VAL A 22 -3.59 -2.71 3.12
N LEU A 23 -4.05 -1.47 3.28
CA LEU A 23 -4.35 -0.82 4.55
C LEU A 23 -5.81 -1.03 4.95
N TYR A 24 -6.01 -1.37 6.22
CA TYR A 24 -7.32 -1.60 6.81
C TYR A 24 -7.39 -0.96 8.19
N ALA A 25 -8.54 -0.40 8.55
CA ALA A 25 -8.84 -0.14 9.95
C ALA A 25 -9.24 -1.46 10.62
N VAL A 26 -8.60 -1.80 11.73
CA VAL A 26 -8.78 -3.08 12.44
C VAL A 26 -9.02 -2.79 13.92
N GLY A 27 -9.92 -3.56 14.52
CA GLY A 27 -10.23 -3.46 15.93
C GLY A 27 -11.39 -4.34 16.35
N LYS A 28 -11.92 -4.06 17.53
CA LYS A 28 -13.15 -4.68 18.08
C LYS A 28 -14.34 -3.74 17.88
N GLY A 29 -15.55 -4.29 17.99
CA GLY A 29 -16.80 -3.50 17.92
C GLY A 29 -17.26 -3.19 16.50
N ASP A 30 -18.17 -2.24 16.33
CA ASP A 30 -18.95 -2.08 15.09
C ASP A 30 -18.72 -0.74 14.39
N ILE A 31 -17.47 -0.27 14.38
CA ILE A 31 -17.08 0.85 13.53
C ILE A 31 -17.08 0.37 12.08
N THR A 32 -17.80 1.08 11.21
CA THR A 32 -17.99 0.72 9.80
C THR A 32 -17.74 1.89 8.84
N SER A 33 -17.39 3.08 9.33
CA SER A 33 -17.10 4.25 8.49
C SER A 33 -16.07 5.19 9.12
N LEU A 34 -15.45 6.04 8.30
CA LEU A 34 -14.44 7.00 8.75
C LEU A 34 -14.99 8.05 9.71
N GLU A 35 -16.25 8.47 9.54
CA GLU A 35 -16.92 9.45 10.39
C GLU A 35 -17.04 8.96 11.83
N GLN A 36 -17.22 7.65 12.03
CA GLN A 36 -17.26 7.07 13.37
C GLN A 36 -15.90 7.07 14.09
N LEU A 37 -14.82 7.47 13.41
CA LEU A 37 -13.50 7.71 14.01
C LEU A 37 -13.39 9.12 14.63
N GLU A 38 -14.35 10.01 14.43
CA GLU A 38 -14.35 11.36 15.02
C GLU A 38 -14.17 11.29 16.55
N GLY A 39 -13.19 12.06 17.05
CA GLY A 39 -12.80 12.10 18.46
C GLY A 39 -12.06 10.86 18.97
N LYS A 40 -11.89 9.82 18.13
CA LYS A 40 -11.18 8.60 18.53
C LYS A 40 -9.68 8.72 18.31
N LYS A 41 -8.95 7.94 19.10
CA LYS A 41 -7.52 7.68 18.91
C LYS A 41 -7.36 6.49 17.97
N VAL A 42 -6.64 6.66 16.87
CA VAL A 42 -6.38 5.62 15.87
C VAL A 42 -4.87 5.46 15.71
N ALA A 43 -4.37 4.27 15.97
CA ALA A 43 -2.94 4.01 15.84
C ALA A 43 -2.53 3.71 14.40
N ILE A 44 -1.40 4.26 13.98
CA ILE A 44 -0.83 4.04 12.64
C ILE A 44 0.70 4.11 12.75
N SER A 45 1.40 3.55 11.77
CA SER A 45 2.85 3.71 11.62
C SER A 45 3.18 4.36 10.29
N GLY A 46 4.35 5.00 10.20
CA GLY A 46 4.84 5.61 8.96
C GLY A 46 4.49 7.08 8.82
N LYS A 47 4.90 7.90 9.78
CA LYS A 47 4.83 9.36 9.65
C LYS A 47 5.72 9.84 8.47
N GLY A 48 5.19 10.71 7.62
CA GLY A 48 5.79 11.21 6.39
C GLY A 48 5.72 10.22 5.22
N THR A 49 4.92 9.14 5.32
CA THR A 49 4.83 8.08 4.31
C THR A 49 3.41 7.97 3.73
N VAL A 50 3.26 7.15 2.68
CA VAL A 50 1.97 6.96 1.96
C VAL A 50 0.79 6.68 2.91
N PRO A 51 0.88 5.78 3.92
CA PRO A 51 -0.20 5.58 4.89
C PRO A 51 -0.71 6.86 5.56
N GLU A 52 0.17 7.77 5.97
CA GLU A 52 -0.25 9.05 6.56
C GLU A 52 -0.97 9.91 5.52
N TYR A 53 -0.36 10.11 4.34
CA TYR A 53 -0.96 10.96 3.32
C TYR A 53 -2.31 10.40 2.85
N ALA A 54 -2.43 9.08 2.76
CA ALA A 54 -3.68 8.42 2.42
C ALA A 54 -4.75 8.61 3.49
N MET A 55 -4.40 8.38 4.76
CA MET A 55 -5.33 8.61 5.87
C MET A 55 -5.79 10.07 5.93
N ASN A 56 -4.87 11.01 5.84
CA ASN A 56 -5.17 12.45 5.85
C ASN A 56 -6.05 12.86 4.66
N TYR A 57 -5.78 12.32 3.47
CA TYR A 57 -6.62 12.55 2.28
C TYR A 57 -8.05 12.06 2.53
N LEU A 58 -8.22 10.80 2.97
CA LEU A 58 -9.53 10.22 3.24
C LEU A 58 -10.31 11.01 4.30
N LEU A 59 -9.65 11.40 5.40
CA LEU A 59 -10.26 12.23 6.43
C LEU A 59 -10.67 13.60 5.89
N SER A 60 -9.84 14.22 5.04
CA SER A 60 -10.17 15.52 4.44
C SER A 60 -11.41 15.46 3.54
N GLN A 61 -11.56 14.39 2.75
CA GLN A 61 -12.72 14.21 1.86
C GLN A 61 -14.03 14.06 2.63
N LYS A 62 -13.98 13.63 3.90
CA LYS A 62 -15.14 13.51 4.79
C LYS A 62 -15.30 14.70 5.75
N GLY A 63 -14.48 15.75 5.64
CA GLY A 63 -14.53 16.89 6.56
C GLY A 63 -14.10 16.56 8.00
N LEU A 64 -13.22 15.56 8.14
CA LEU A 64 -12.69 15.04 9.40
C LEU A 64 -11.23 15.45 9.67
N THR A 65 -10.69 16.40 8.91
CA THR A 65 -9.36 16.98 9.15
C THR A 65 -9.23 17.42 10.60
N ASP A 66 -8.18 16.97 11.28
CA ASP A 66 -7.88 17.21 12.70
C ASP A 66 -8.95 16.73 13.70
N LYS A 67 -9.97 16.00 13.25
CA LYS A 67 -11.03 15.46 14.12
C LYS A 67 -10.76 14.04 14.59
N VAL A 68 -9.78 13.35 14.00
CA VAL A 68 -9.32 12.02 14.40
C VAL A 68 -7.91 12.14 14.95
N ASN A 69 -7.66 11.58 16.13
CA ASN A 69 -6.34 11.61 16.74
C ASN A 69 -5.48 10.45 16.21
N LEU A 70 -4.68 10.72 15.18
CA LEU A 70 -3.73 9.75 14.64
C LEU A 70 -2.51 9.61 15.57
N ASP A 71 -2.40 8.46 16.23
CA ASP A 71 -1.27 8.13 17.10
C ASP A 71 -0.20 7.35 16.32
N TYR A 72 0.94 7.99 16.09
CA TYR A 72 2.02 7.42 15.30
C TYR A 72 2.96 6.59 16.16
N LEU A 73 2.93 5.27 15.94
CA LEU A 73 3.85 4.32 16.57
C LEU A 73 5.05 4.01 15.65
N PRO A 74 6.16 3.50 16.20
CA PRO A 74 7.41 3.37 15.44
C PRO A 74 7.35 2.40 14.26
N ASP A 75 6.58 1.31 14.40
CA ASP A 75 6.41 0.30 13.36
C ASP A 75 5.07 -0.44 13.49
N TYR A 76 4.67 -1.16 12.44
CA TYR A 76 3.41 -1.90 12.41
C TYR A 76 3.35 -3.11 13.36
N ALA A 77 4.49 -3.67 13.77
CA ALA A 77 4.50 -4.76 14.73
C ALA A 77 4.13 -4.26 16.13
N ILE A 78 4.59 -3.05 16.51
CA ILE A 78 4.17 -2.36 17.74
C ILE A 78 2.69 -1.99 17.67
N VAL A 79 2.22 -1.42 16.55
CA VAL A 79 0.79 -1.11 16.35
C VAL A 79 -0.08 -2.36 16.56
N ALA A 80 0.28 -3.47 15.91
CA ALA A 80 -0.45 -4.73 16.03
C ALA A 80 -0.44 -5.29 17.46
N GLN A 81 0.69 -5.17 18.17
CA GLN A 81 0.82 -5.61 19.56
C GLN A 81 -0.04 -4.77 20.50
N SER A 82 0.00 -3.44 20.39
CA SER A 82 -0.82 -2.54 21.20
C SER A 82 -2.32 -2.76 20.98
N LEU A 83 -2.73 -3.02 19.73
CA LEU A 83 -4.11 -3.40 19.42
C LEU A 83 -4.50 -4.72 20.10
N LEU A 84 -3.65 -5.74 20.04
CA LEU A 84 -3.90 -7.04 20.68
C LEU A 84 -3.92 -6.95 22.22
N ALA A 85 -3.10 -6.08 22.79
CA ALA A 85 -3.05 -5.81 24.23
C ALA A 85 -4.28 -5.05 24.74
N GLY A 86 -5.00 -4.36 23.84
CA GLY A 86 -6.15 -3.52 24.20
C GLY A 86 -5.76 -2.10 24.64
N ASP A 87 -4.51 -1.69 24.42
CA ASP A 87 -4.06 -0.31 24.68
C ASP A 87 -4.65 0.69 23.67
N ILE A 88 -5.09 0.17 22.52
CA ILE A 88 -5.66 0.92 21.39
C ILE A 88 -6.89 0.16 20.90
N ASP A 89 -7.97 0.89 20.60
CA ASP A 89 -9.23 0.30 20.13
C ASP A 89 -9.27 0.08 18.61
N VAL A 90 -8.62 0.96 17.84
CA VAL A 90 -8.59 0.94 16.38
C VAL A 90 -7.19 1.25 15.88
N ALA A 91 -6.71 0.44 14.94
CA ALA A 91 -5.44 0.67 14.26
C ALA A 91 -5.59 0.60 12.74
N ILE A 92 -4.78 1.39 12.03
CA ILE A 92 -4.55 1.24 10.61
C ILE A 92 -3.36 0.30 10.42
N LEU A 93 -3.61 -0.87 9.86
CA LEU A 93 -2.61 -1.91 9.64
C LEU A 93 -2.58 -2.34 8.16
N PRO A 94 -1.39 -2.54 7.58
CA PRO A 94 -1.25 -3.21 6.30
C PRO A 94 -1.35 -4.74 6.48
N GLN A 95 -1.65 -5.46 5.41
CA GLN A 95 -1.35 -6.89 5.37
C GLN A 95 0.17 -7.15 5.44
N PRO A 96 0.63 -8.25 6.07
CA PRO A 96 -0.18 -9.31 6.69
C PRO A 96 -0.54 -9.07 8.17
N PHE A 97 -0.26 -7.89 8.76
CA PHE A 97 -0.52 -7.63 10.17
C PHE A 97 -2.00 -7.72 10.52
N VAL A 98 -2.90 -7.31 9.62
CA VAL A 98 -4.35 -7.49 9.74
C VAL A 98 -4.71 -8.97 9.93
N THR A 99 -4.17 -9.84 9.07
CA THR A 99 -4.37 -11.30 9.19
C THR A 99 -3.75 -11.83 10.48
N GLN A 100 -2.58 -11.32 10.86
CA GLN A 100 -1.92 -11.72 12.09
C GLN A 100 -2.78 -11.43 13.34
N VAL A 101 -3.35 -10.23 13.46
CA VAL A 101 -4.13 -9.86 14.65
C VAL A 101 -5.47 -10.59 14.70
N THR A 102 -6.13 -10.77 13.56
CA THR A 102 -7.42 -11.49 13.46
C THR A 102 -7.28 -12.98 13.71
N LEU A 103 -6.13 -13.59 13.38
CA LEU A 103 -5.84 -14.98 13.74
C LEU A 103 -5.51 -15.17 15.22
N LYS A 104 -4.88 -14.18 15.85
CA LYS A 104 -4.51 -14.25 17.27
C LYS A 104 -5.68 -13.94 18.20
N ASN A 105 -6.64 -13.14 17.76
CA ASN A 105 -7.81 -12.77 18.55
C ASN A 105 -9.07 -12.81 17.68
N PRO A 106 -10.02 -13.73 17.94
CA PRO A 106 -11.23 -13.89 17.13
C PRO A 106 -12.21 -12.72 17.22
N ASP A 107 -12.08 -11.85 18.23
CA ASP A 107 -12.90 -10.64 18.34
C ASP A 107 -12.37 -9.49 17.45
N MET A 108 -11.13 -9.60 16.95
CA MET A 108 -10.57 -8.62 16.02
C MET A 108 -11.11 -8.85 14.62
N LYS A 109 -11.51 -7.76 13.97
CA LYS A 109 -11.99 -7.79 12.59
C LYS A 109 -11.54 -6.54 11.82
N ILE A 110 -11.58 -6.65 10.50
CA ILE A 110 -11.51 -5.48 9.63
C ILE A 110 -12.78 -4.66 9.88
N LEU A 111 -12.60 -3.42 10.29
CA LEU A 111 -13.65 -2.43 10.53
C LEU A 111 -13.94 -1.63 9.26
N ILE A 112 -12.87 -1.17 8.61
CA ILE A 112 -12.96 -0.34 7.40
C ILE A 112 -11.91 -0.82 6.39
N ASP A 113 -12.35 -0.98 5.15
CA ASP A 113 -11.49 -1.26 4.00
C ASP A 113 -11.13 0.07 3.33
N LEU A 114 -9.88 0.52 3.52
CA LEU A 114 -9.47 1.83 3.01
C LEU A 114 -9.41 1.87 1.48
N ASN A 115 -9.41 0.72 0.79
CA ASN A 115 -9.45 0.68 -0.67
C ASN A 115 -10.80 1.21 -1.17
N LYS A 116 -11.88 0.81 -0.49
CA LYS A 116 -13.23 1.28 -0.80
C LYS A 116 -13.38 2.77 -0.54
N GLU A 117 -12.89 3.22 0.63
CA GLU A 117 -12.88 4.64 0.98
C GLU A 117 -12.06 5.46 -0.03
N TRP A 118 -10.89 4.95 -0.45
CA TRP A 118 -10.04 5.60 -1.45
C TRP A 118 -10.74 5.71 -2.81
N LYS A 119 -11.35 4.62 -3.27
CA LYS A 119 -12.06 4.61 -4.54
C LYS A 119 -13.22 5.60 -4.54
N GLU A 120 -13.99 5.69 -3.46
CA GLU A 120 -15.05 6.69 -3.30
C GLU A 120 -14.47 8.10 -3.28
N ALA A 121 -13.48 8.35 -2.42
CA ALA A 121 -12.82 9.63 -2.24
C ALA A 121 -12.14 10.17 -3.50
N SER A 122 -11.72 9.30 -4.41
CA SER A 122 -11.07 9.66 -5.69
C SER A 122 -11.99 9.55 -6.90
N ASN A 123 -13.30 9.33 -6.70
CA ASN A 123 -14.27 9.07 -7.78
C ASN A 123 -13.85 7.94 -8.73
N GLY A 124 -13.01 7.01 -8.26
CA GLY A 124 -12.44 5.93 -9.07
C GLY A 124 -11.35 6.37 -10.07
N GLU A 125 -10.90 7.63 -10.06
CA GLU A 125 -9.87 8.13 -10.98
C GLU A 125 -8.44 7.78 -10.52
N SER A 126 -8.26 7.42 -9.25
CA SER A 126 -6.97 7.06 -8.66
C SER A 126 -7.02 5.69 -8.02
N VAL A 127 -5.85 5.08 -7.87
CA VAL A 127 -5.64 3.91 -6.99
C VAL A 127 -4.75 4.28 -5.82
N LEU A 128 -4.91 3.61 -4.68
CA LEU A 128 -3.95 3.71 -3.58
C LEU A 128 -2.77 2.77 -3.88
N SER A 129 -1.66 3.32 -4.37
CA SER A 129 -0.45 2.56 -4.68
C SER A 129 0.44 2.46 -3.45
N MET A 130 0.67 1.24 -2.98
CA MET A 130 1.49 0.94 -1.79
C MET A 130 2.87 0.39 -2.14
N GLY A 131 3.05 -0.08 -3.37
CA GLY A 131 4.32 -0.58 -3.88
C GLY A 131 4.44 -0.42 -5.39
N CYS A 132 5.69 -0.36 -5.88
CA CYS A 132 5.99 -0.38 -7.29
C CYS A 132 7.39 -0.95 -7.56
N LEU A 133 7.61 -1.40 -8.80
CA LEU A 133 8.94 -1.64 -9.33
C LEU A 133 9.52 -0.34 -9.90
N VAL A 134 10.81 -0.12 -9.63
CA VAL A 134 11.60 0.96 -10.24
C VAL A 134 12.84 0.37 -10.87
N ILE A 135 13.32 0.99 -11.94
CA ILE A 135 14.51 0.57 -12.66
C ILE A 135 15.46 1.75 -12.85
N ASN A 136 16.76 1.51 -12.88
CA ASN A 136 17.72 2.52 -13.31
C ASN A 136 17.58 2.73 -14.82
N LYS A 137 17.52 4.00 -15.26
CA LYS A 137 17.26 4.36 -16.65
C LYS A 137 18.31 3.80 -17.61
N GLU A 138 19.60 4.02 -17.31
CA GLU A 138 20.72 3.54 -18.13
C GLU A 138 20.74 2.01 -18.23
N PHE A 139 20.45 1.32 -17.12
CA PHE A 139 20.33 -0.14 -17.15
C PHE A 139 19.20 -0.58 -18.07
N ALA A 140 18.02 0.04 -17.99
CA ALA A 140 16.88 -0.32 -18.83
C ALA A 140 17.19 -0.09 -20.33
N GLU A 141 17.80 1.04 -20.67
CA GLU A 141 18.20 1.38 -22.05
C GLU A 141 19.19 0.37 -22.64
N ASN A 142 20.14 -0.11 -21.82
CA ASN A 142 21.18 -1.04 -22.26
C ASN A 142 20.77 -2.52 -22.19
N ASN A 143 19.64 -2.85 -21.54
CA ASN A 143 19.25 -4.24 -21.26
C ASN A 143 17.78 -4.54 -21.60
N LYS A 144 17.26 -3.96 -22.70
CA LYS A 144 15.84 -4.05 -23.09
C LYS A 144 15.25 -5.47 -23.08
N GLU A 145 15.93 -6.44 -23.70
CA GLU A 145 15.45 -7.82 -23.75
C GLU A 145 15.39 -8.47 -22.35
N PHE A 146 16.34 -8.14 -21.47
CA PHE A 146 16.31 -8.60 -20.09
C PHE A 146 15.13 -7.99 -19.34
N VAL A 147 14.88 -6.68 -19.48
CA VAL A 147 13.75 -6.00 -18.82
C VAL A 147 12.42 -6.60 -19.26
N LYS A 148 12.26 -6.85 -20.55
CA LYS A 148 11.07 -7.50 -21.12
C LYS A 148 10.85 -8.90 -20.56
N GLU A 149 11.88 -9.74 -20.55
CA GLU A 149 11.75 -11.11 -20.02
C GLU A 149 11.52 -11.12 -18.50
N PHE A 150 12.17 -10.20 -17.77
CA PHE A 150 11.94 -10.01 -16.34
C PHE A 150 10.49 -9.63 -16.06
N LEU A 151 9.92 -8.66 -16.80
CA LEU A 151 8.55 -8.22 -16.61
C LEU A 151 7.53 -9.32 -16.92
N LYS A 152 7.76 -10.09 -17.98
CA LYS A 152 6.96 -11.28 -18.29
C LYS A 152 7.00 -12.31 -17.16
N SER A 153 8.20 -12.64 -16.68
CA SER A 153 8.38 -13.58 -15.56
C SER A 153 7.74 -13.05 -14.26
N TYR A 154 7.79 -11.74 -14.05
CA TYR A 154 7.16 -11.07 -12.90
C TYR A 154 5.63 -11.19 -12.96
N GLU A 155 5.04 -10.93 -14.12
CA GLU A 155 3.60 -11.10 -14.34
C GLU A 155 3.16 -12.55 -14.10
N GLU A 156 3.89 -13.53 -14.63
CA GLU A 156 3.64 -14.96 -14.39
C GLU A 156 3.71 -15.30 -12.89
N SER A 157 4.69 -14.73 -12.16
CA SER A 157 4.83 -14.91 -10.72
C SER A 157 3.67 -14.32 -9.93
N VAL A 158 3.23 -13.10 -10.27
CA VAL A 158 2.05 -12.46 -9.67
C VAL A 158 0.80 -13.31 -9.90
N ASN A 159 0.58 -13.75 -11.14
CA ASN A 159 -0.56 -14.60 -11.48
C ASN A 159 -0.53 -15.93 -10.72
N TYR A 160 0.66 -16.51 -10.54
CA TYR A 160 0.84 -17.73 -9.76
C TYR A 160 0.45 -17.54 -8.29
N VAL A 161 0.95 -16.48 -7.63
CA VAL A 161 0.66 -16.22 -6.21
C VAL A 161 -0.85 -16.00 -5.98
N ASN A 162 -1.49 -15.22 -6.85
CA ASN A 162 -2.92 -14.93 -6.74
C ASN A 162 -3.79 -16.16 -7.02
N SER A 163 -3.38 -17.03 -7.95
CA SER A 163 -4.15 -18.22 -8.33
C SER A 163 -3.88 -19.43 -7.42
N ASN A 164 -2.74 -19.43 -6.71
CA ASN A 164 -2.31 -20.54 -5.86
C ASN A 164 -1.87 -20.09 -4.45
N PRO A 165 -2.71 -19.38 -3.66
CA PRO A 165 -2.29 -18.85 -2.35
C PRO A 165 -1.69 -19.89 -1.39
N ALA A 166 -2.25 -21.11 -1.35
CA ALA A 166 -1.77 -22.18 -0.47
C ALA A 166 -0.36 -22.66 -0.84
N GLU A 167 -0.09 -22.85 -2.14
CA GLU A 167 1.25 -23.27 -2.60
C GLU A 167 2.26 -22.13 -2.49
N ALA A 168 1.85 -20.90 -2.83
CA ALA A 168 2.66 -19.71 -2.63
C ALA A 168 3.04 -19.53 -1.16
N ALA A 169 2.11 -19.76 -0.23
CA ALA A 169 2.37 -19.66 1.20
C ALA A 169 3.41 -20.67 1.70
N LYS A 170 3.37 -21.92 1.20
CA LYS A 170 4.41 -22.92 1.49
C LYS A 170 5.78 -22.47 0.98
N LEU A 171 5.84 -21.83 -0.19
CA LEU A 171 7.10 -21.28 -0.71
C LEU A 171 7.62 -20.13 0.15
N VAL A 172 6.74 -19.23 0.60
CA VAL A 172 7.11 -18.12 1.49
C VAL A 172 7.69 -18.64 2.82
N GLU A 173 7.08 -19.66 3.41
CA GLU A 173 7.58 -20.30 4.64
C GLU A 173 8.88 -21.07 4.40
N LYS A 174 8.95 -21.87 3.33
CA LYS A 174 10.15 -22.63 2.95
C LYS A 174 11.38 -21.75 2.74
N ASN A 175 11.18 -20.53 2.23
CA ASN A 175 12.25 -19.56 2.00
C ASN A 175 12.46 -18.60 3.18
N GLU A 176 11.89 -18.91 4.36
CA GLU A 176 12.11 -18.19 5.62
C GLU A 176 11.70 -16.70 5.58
N ILE A 177 10.82 -16.32 4.64
CA ILE A 177 10.33 -14.93 4.52
C ILE A 177 9.32 -14.66 5.64
N ILE A 178 8.35 -15.56 5.81
CA ILE A 178 7.40 -15.57 6.94
C ILE A 178 7.18 -17.02 7.35
N ASN A 179 7.60 -17.37 8.58
CA ASN A 179 7.53 -18.73 9.13
C ASN A 179 6.12 -19.10 9.62
N ASN A 180 5.11 -18.90 8.77
CA ASN A 180 3.72 -19.28 9.04
C ASN A 180 2.91 -19.32 7.73
N ALA A 181 2.93 -20.46 7.03
CA ALA A 181 2.22 -20.63 5.78
C ALA A 181 0.70 -20.36 5.90
N THR A 182 0.06 -20.77 7.00
CA THR A 182 -1.38 -20.54 7.21
C THR A 182 -1.73 -19.05 7.27
N LEU A 183 -0.89 -18.23 7.92
CA LEU A 183 -1.05 -16.78 7.96
C LEU A 183 -0.87 -16.17 6.57
N VAL A 184 0.15 -16.61 5.83
CA VAL A 184 0.44 -16.11 4.48
C VAL A 184 -0.69 -16.42 3.52
N GLU A 185 -1.17 -17.67 3.50
CA GLU A 185 -2.28 -18.11 2.64
C GLU A 185 -3.52 -17.25 2.85
N LYS A 186 -3.86 -16.97 4.12
CA LYS A 186 -5.01 -16.14 4.47
C LYS A 186 -4.82 -14.66 4.14
N ALA A 187 -3.58 -14.16 4.14
CA ALA A 187 -3.27 -12.76 3.87
C ALA A 187 -3.25 -12.44 2.37
N ILE A 188 -2.78 -13.36 1.52
CA ILE A 188 -2.59 -13.14 0.06
C ILE A 188 -3.81 -12.48 -0.61
N PRO A 189 -5.06 -12.93 -0.41
CA PRO A 189 -6.23 -12.31 -1.03
C PRO A 189 -6.44 -10.83 -0.70
N TYR A 190 -5.85 -10.34 0.39
CA TYR A 190 -5.94 -8.97 0.87
C TYR A 190 -4.66 -8.16 0.62
N CYS A 191 -3.61 -8.78 0.10
CA CYS A 191 -2.34 -8.11 -0.19
C CYS A 191 -2.38 -7.31 -1.51
N SER A 192 -3.47 -7.39 -2.28
CA SER A 192 -3.67 -6.61 -3.51
C SER A 192 -2.46 -6.66 -4.44
N ILE A 193 -1.90 -7.86 -4.60
CA ILE A 193 -0.72 -8.16 -5.43
C ILE A 193 -1.18 -8.07 -6.88
N VAL A 194 -0.57 -7.18 -7.65
CA VAL A 194 -0.95 -6.93 -9.04
C VAL A 194 0.28 -6.83 -9.91
N TYR A 195 0.07 -6.94 -11.22
CA TYR A 195 1.04 -6.48 -12.20
C TYR A 195 0.30 -5.57 -13.17
N LYS A 196 0.75 -4.32 -13.27
CA LYS A 196 0.42 -3.42 -14.37
C LYS A 196 1.71 -2.79 -14.84
N ASN A 197 2.03 -2.90 -16.12
CA ASN A 197 3.22 -2.24 -16.68
C ASN A 197 3.11 -0.71 -16.54
N ALA A 198 4.23 -0.03 -16.76
CA ALA A 198 4.32 1.42 -16.60
C ALA A 198 3.25 2.21 -17.38
N GLN A 199 2.92 1.79 -18.60
CA GLN A 199 1.98 2.51 -19.47
C GLN A 199 0.53 2.27 -19.05
N ASP A 200 0.17 1.04 -18.70
CA ASP A 200 -1.19 0.69 -18.26
C ASP A 200 -1.52 1.32 -16.90
N ALA A 201 -0.54 1.44 -16.00
CA ALA A 201 -0.72 2.07 -14.69
C ALA A 201 -0.64 3.60 -14.73
N LYS A 202 -0.17 4.18 -15.84
CA LYS A 202 0.23 5.59 -15.93
C LYS A 202 -0.85 6.56 -15.47
N GLY A 203 -2.07 6.42 -15.98
CA GLY A 203 -3.18 7.32 -15.64
C GLY A 203 -3.50 7.33 -14.15
N GLU A 204 -3.71 6.14 -13.58
CA GLU A 204 -4.02 5.95 -12.16
C GLU A 204 -2.88 6.44 -11.25
N ILE A 205 -1.62 6.20 -11.64
CA ILE A 205 -0.44 6.64 -10.87
C ILE A 205 -0.23 8.15 -10.98
N LYS A 206 -0.53 8.78 -12.13
CA LYS A 206 -0.52 10.25 -12.23
C LYS A 206 -1.55 10.87 -11.28
N ALA A 207 -2.77 10.31 -11.23
CA ALA A 207 -3.81 10.76 -10.31
C ALA A 207 -3.39 10.57 -8.83
N PHE A 208 -2.82 9.41 -8.50
CA PHE A 208 -2.30 9.13 -7.16
C PHE A 208 -1.20 10.11 -6.73
N LEU A 209 -0.20 10.32 -7.57
CA LEU A 209 0.89 11.26 -7.29
C LEU A 209 0.40 12.71 -7.18
N LYS A 210 -0.65 13.07 -7.94
CA LYS A 210 -1.30 14.38 -7.83
C LYS A 210 -1.96 14.57 -6.47
N ILE A 211 -2.72 13.59 -5.99
CA ILE A 211 -3.32 13.61 -4.65
C ILE A 211 -2.25 13.78 -3.57
N LEU A 212 -1.16 13.00 -3.66
CA LEU A 212 -0.04 13.13 -2.72
C LEU A 212 0.61 14.52 -2.79
N PHE A 213 0.87 15.04 -3.99
CA PHE A 213 1.47 16.35 -4.20
C PHE A 213 0.62 17.49 -3.65
N ASP A 214 -0.71 17.43 -3.84
CA ASP A 214 -1.65 18.44 -3.34
C ASP A 214 -1.73 18.43 -1.80
N SER A 215 -1.56 17.25 -1.18
CA SER A 215 -1.52 17.08 0.28
C SER A 215 -0.21 17.62 0.87
N ASP A 216 0.92 17.20 0.32
CA ASP A 216 2.26 17.74 0.64
C ASP A 216 3.19 17.52 -0.56
N ASN A 217 3.69 18.60 -1.17
CA ASN A 217 4.57 18.46 -2.34
C ASN A 217 5.84 17.63 -2.07
N LYS A 218 6.30 17.54 -0.81
CA LYS A 218 7.47 16.73 -0.43
C LYS A 218 7.21 15.25 -0.56
N SER A 219 5.96 14.80 -0.49
CA SER A 219 5.55 13.40 -0.64
C SER A 219 5.96 12.79 -1.99
N VAL A 220 6.12 13.63 -3.02
CA VAL A 220 6.58 13.24 -4.36
C VAL A 220 7.96 13.78 -4.71
N GLY A 221 8.64 14.49 -3.80
CA GLY A 221 9.97 15.06 -4.03
C GLY A 221 9.94 16.48 -4.58
N GLY A 222 8.90 17.25 -4.28
CA GLY A 222 8.80 18.69 -4.54
C GLY A 222 8.17 19.06 -5.89
N LYS A 223 8.10 18.12 -6.84
CA LYS A 223 7.43 18.31 -8.15
C LYS A 223 6.83 17.00 -8.63
N LEU A 224 5.79 17.07 -9.46
CA LEU A 224 5.27 15.89 -10.14
C LEU A 224 6.29 15.38 -11.16
N PRO A 225 6.53 14.05 -11.24
CA PRO A 225 7.36 13.48 -12.29
C PRO A 225 6.77 13.76 -13.68
N ASP A 226 7.64 13.99 -14.65
CA ASP A 226 7.28 14.16 -16.06
C ASP A 226 7.06 12.80 -16.75
N GLU A 227 6.81 12.83 -18.05
CA GLU A 227 6.54 11.62 -18.86
C GLU A 227 7.72 10.62 -18.87
N SER A 228 8.97 11.08 -18.72
CA SER A 228 10.15 10.21 -18.70
C SER A 228 10.24 9.35 -17.43
N PHE A 229 9.43 9.65 -16.41
CA PHE A 229 9.31 8.81 -15.23
C PHE A 229 8.74 7.43 -15.53
N TYR A 230 7.84 7.31 -16.51
CA TYR A 230 7.20 6.05 -16.85
C TYR A 230 8.06 5.34 -17.90
N TYR A 231 8.49 4.12 -17.60
CA TYR A 231 9.26 3.30 -18.53
C TYR A 231 8.45 3.00 -19.81
N GLU A 232 9.10 3.06 -20.97
CA GLU A 232 8.54 2.77 -22.29
C GLU A 232 9.52 1.85 -23.02
N ASP A 233 9.02 0.74 -23.56
CA ASP A 233 9.83 -0.28 -24.25
C ASP A 233 10.37 0.18 -25.62
#